data_AF-Q09B87-F1
#
_entry.id   AF-Q09B87-F1
#
_cell.length_a   1.000
_cell.length_b   1.000
_cell.length_c   1.000
_cell.angle_alpha   90.00
_cell.angle_beta   90.00
_cell.angle_gamma   90.00
#
_symmetry.space_group_name_H-M   'P 1'
#
loop_
_entity.id
_entity.type
_entity.pdbx_description
1 polymer ?
#
loop_
_entity_poly.entity_id
_entity_poly.type
_entity_poly.pdbx_seq_one_letter_code
_entity_poly.pdbx_strand_id
1 'polypeptide(L)' 'MREPGGGWRWDVGSVRAKGYSDNIVEFMVGRLRQLPSGTQHLLRLAACVGNAFSLPMLRALTGLEEMGDMEQGLEPALP' A
#
# COMPACT_ATOMS: atom_id res chain seq x y z
N MET A 1 13.85 -22.43 28.58
CA MET A 1 13.00 -23.41 29.29
C MET A 1 11.68 -23.49 28.57
N ARG A 2 11.29 -24.69 28.13
CA ARG A 2 10.09 -24.94 27.31
C ARG A 2 9.12 -25.73 28.20
N GLU A 3 8.03 -25.09 28.63
CA GLU A 3 6.96 -25.74 29.40
C GLU A 3 6.01 -26.47 28.44
N PRO A 4 5.59 -27.71 28.73
CA PRO A 4 4.59 -28.44 27.96
C PRO A 4 3.21 -28.11 28.51
N GLY A 5 2.59 -27.04 28.00
CA GLY A 5 1.24 -26.64 28.38
C GLY A 5 0.71 -25.65 27.37
N GLY A 6 -0.04 -26.16 26.40
CA GLY A 6 -0.52 -25.43 25.23
C GLY A 6 -1.37 -24.21 25.59
N GLY A 7 -0.92 -23.06 25.14
CA GLY A 7 -1.67 -21.82 25.12
C GLY A 7 -0.84 -20.79 24.40
N TRP A 8 -1.14 -20.55 23.12
CA TRP A 8 -0.55 -19.43 22.41
C TRP A 8 -1.01 -18.15 23.13
N ARG A 9 -0.13 -17.59 23.97
CA ARG A 9 -0.40 -16.37 24.73
C ARG A 9 0.02 -15.19 23.85
N TRP A 10 -0.93 -14.62 23.13
CA TRP A 10 -0.73 -13.36 22.40
C TRP A 10 -0.44 -12.24 23.40
N ASP A 11 0.83 -11.93 23.59
CA ASP A 11 1.23 -10.75 24.35
C ASP A 11 1.17 -9.52 23.44
N VAL A 12 0.01 -8.85 23.43
CA VAL A 12 -0.24 -7.65 22.62
C VAL A 12 0.76 -6.52 22.95
N GLY A 13 1.28 -6.50 24.19
CA GLY A 13 2.33 -5.58 24.64
C GLY A 13 3.66 -5.79 23.91
N SER A 14 4.08 -7.04 23.75
CA SER A 14 5.31 -7.45 23.06
C SER A 14 5.22 -7.23 21.54
N VAL A 15 4.02 -7.34 20.96
CA VAL A 15 3.78 -7.06 19.54
C VAL A 15 3.93 -5.56 19.25
N ARG A 16 3.40 -4.68 20.12
CA ARG A 16 3.58 -3.22 20.00
C ARG A 16 5.03 -2.80 20.26
N ALA A 17 5.71 -3.42 21.24
CA ALA A 17 7.11 -3.12 21.55
C ALA A 17 8.10 -3.55 20.46
N LYS A 18 7.71 -4.45 19.54
CA LYS A 18 8.56 -4.93 18.44
C LYS A 18 8.53 -4.08 17.15
N GLY A 19 7.84 -2.94 17.15
CA GLY A 19 7.92 -2.00 16.01
C GLY A 19 7.32 -2.54 14.69
N TYR A 20 6.36 -3.47 14.76
CA TYR A 20 5.72 -4.02 13.56
C TYR A 20 5.02 -2.95 12.70
N SER A 21 4.59 -1.82 13.29
CA SER A 21 4.00 -0.71 12.53
C SER A 21 5.04 0.08 11.73
N ASP A 22 6.24 0.34 12.29
CA ASP A 22 7.27 1.12 11.61
C ASP A 22 7.81 0.39 10.38
N ASN A 23 8.02 -0.92 10.50
CA ASN A 23 8.57 -1.71 9.41
C ASN A 23 7.61 -1.85 8.22
N ILE A 24 6.30 -1.90 8.46
CA ILE A 24 5.32 -2.06 7.37
C ILE A 24 5.21 -0.75 6.57
N VAL A 25 5.25 0.41 7.24
CA VAL A 25 5.25 1.70 6.56
C VAL A 25 6.51 1.87 5.72
N GLU A 26 7.69 1.63 6.29
CA GLU A 26 8.96 1.69 5.55
C GLU A 26 8.99 0.69 4.39
N PHE A 27 8.47 -0.52 4.58
CA PHE A 27 8.37 -1.51 3.51
C PHE A 27 7.42 -1.08 2.38
N MET A 28 6.24 -0.56 2.71
CA MET A 28 5.28 -0.06 1.72
C MET A 28 5.83 1.15 0.98
N VAL A 29 6.47 2.08 1.68
CA VAL A 29 7.16 3.23 1.07
C VAL A 29 8.30 2.76 0.17
N GLY A 30 9.07 1.76 0.60
CA GLY A 30 10.11 1.13 -0.21
C GLY A 30 9.57 0.57 -1.53
N ARG A 31 8.44 -0.16 -1.50
CA ARG A 31 7.78 -0.66 -2.71
C ARG A 31 7.25 0.48 -3.59
N LEU A 32 6.61 1.49 -3.01
CA LEU A 32 6.10 2.64 -3.75
C LEU A 32 7.23 3.40 -4.47
N ARG A 33 8.39 3.57 -3.82
CA ARG A 33 9.57 4.24 -4.41
C ARG A 33 10.17 3.48 -5.60
N GLN A 34 9.94 2.17 -5.72
CA GLN A 34 10.41 1.36 -6.84
C GLN A 34 9.53 1.51 -8.10
N LEU A 35 8.32 2.07 -7.95
CA LEU A 35 7.41 2.27 -9.08
C LEU A 35 7.86 3.45 -9.95
N PRO A 36 7.52 3.45 -11.25
CA PRO A 36 7.73 4.62 -12.10
C PRO A 36 7.08 5.89 -11.55
N SER A 37 7.65 7.06 -11.85
CA SER A 37 7.15 8.36 -11.36
C SER A 37 5.69 8.62 -11.75
N GLY A 38 5.26 8.20 -12.95
CA GLY A 38 3.87 8.24 -13.40
C GLY A 38 2.94 7.41 -12.51
N THR A 39 3.31 6.15 -12.24
CA THR A 39 2.58 5.25 -11.34
C THR A 39 2.49 5.82 -9.93
N GLN A 40 3.59 6.34 -9.38
CA GLN A 40 3.60 6.98 -8.06
C GLN A 40 2.70 8.22 -8.00
N HIS A 41 2.59 8.97 -9.09
CA HIS A 41 1.72 10.14 -9.17
C HIS A 41 0.23 9.72 -9.16
N LEU A 42 -0.12 8.74 -9.99
CA LEU A 42 -1.48 8.18 -10.03
C LEU A 42 -1.90 7.59 -8.69
N LEU A 43 -1.04 6.79 -8.05
CA LEU A 43 -1.33 6.20 -6.74
C LEU A 43 -1.47 7.24 -5.61
N ARG A 44 -0.73 8.36 -5.67
CA ARG A 44 -0.90 9.46 -4.71
C ARG A 44 -2.26 10.12 -4.84
N LEU A 45 -2.71 10.36 -6.08
CA LEU A 45 -4.04 10.93 -6.34
C LEU A 45 -5.14 9.96 -5.91
N ALA A 46 -4.98 8.67 -6.19
CA ALA A 46 -5.87 7.63 -5.70
C ALA A 46 -5.93 7.55 -4.17
N ALA A 47 -4.78 7.67 -3.49
CA ALA A 47 -4.71 7.63 -2.03
C ALA A 47 -5.44 8.81 -1.35
N CYS A 48 -5.57 9.97 -2.03
CA CYS A 48 -6.38 11.08 -1.54
C CYS A 48 -7.88 10.76 -1.46
N VAL A 49 -8.34 9.79 -2.26
CA VAL A 49 -9.72 9.29 -2.23
C VAL A 49 -9.92 8.28 -1.11
N GLY A 50 -8.98 7.35 -0.97
CA GLY A 50 -9.03 6.30 0.03
C GLY A 50 -8.31 5.02 -0.41
N ASN A 51 -8.52 3.95 0.34
CA ASN A 51 -7.89 2.64 0.12
C ASN A 51 -8.42 1.90 -1.13
N ALA A 52 -9.58 2.31 -1.66
CA ALA A 52 -10.15 1.76 -2.88
C ALA A 52 -10.56 2.92 -3.79
N PHE A 53 -10.28 2.77 -5.08
CA PHE A 53 -10.60 3.75 -6.10
C PHE A 53 -11.04 3.03 -7.37
N SER A 54 -11.81 3.72 -8.19
CA SER A 54 -12.18 3.25 -9.52
C SER A 54 -11.44 4.05 -10.59
N LEU A 55 -11.17 3.44 -11.75
CA LEU A 55 -10.55 4.14 -12.88
C LEU A 55 -11.32 5.41 -13.29
N PRO A 56 -12.67 5.41 -13.39
CA PRO A 56 -13.43 6.64 -13.69
C PRO A 56 -13.21 7.77 -12.67
N MET A 57 -13.02 7.44 -11.40
CA MET A 57 -12.75 8.43 -10.35
C MET A 57 -11.33 8.99 -10.45
N LEU A 58 -10.35 8.13 -10.69
CA LEU A 58 -8.97 8.55 -10.93
C LEU A 58 -8.86 9.42 -12.18
N ARG A 59 -9.67 9.16 -13.22
CA ARG A 59 -9.81 10.02 -14.41
C ARG A 59 -10.28 11.42 -14.06
N ALA A 60 -11.35 11.52 -13.27
CA ALA A 60 -11.87 12.81 -12.84
C ALA A 60 -10.85 13.63 -12.03
N LEU A 61 -9.92 12.97 -11.32
CA LEU A 61 -8.89 13.63 -10.50
C LEU A 61 -7.64 14.02 -11.28
N THR A 62 -7.27 13.24 -12.29
CA THR A 62 -6.05 13.45 -13.08
C THR A 62 -6.27 14.34 -14.30
N GLY A 63 -7.51 14.42 -14.80
CA GLY A 63 -7.85 15.15 -16.02
C GLY A 63 -7.26 14.52 -17.29
N LEU A 64 -6.68 13.33 -17.20
CA LEU A 64 -6.18 12.59 -18.35
C LEU A 64 -7.38 11.96 -19.07
N GLU A 65 -7.58 12.33 -20.34
CA GLU A 65 -8.77 11.95 -21.10
C GLU A 65 -8.70 10.50 -21.62
N GLU A 66 -7.50 9.94 -21.80
CA GLU A 66 -7.29 8.60 -22.34
C GLU A 66 -7.16 7.51 -21.27
N MET A 67 -7.95 6.45 -21.42
CA MET A 67 -7.93 5.29 -20.51
C MET A 67 -6.64 4.48 -20.60
N GLY A 68 -6.03 4.44 -21.80
CA GLY A 68 -4.81 3.67 -22.07
C GLY A 68 -3.60 4.13 -21.28
N ASP A 69 -3.45 5.45 -21.09
CA ASP A 69 -2.36 6.03 -20.30
C ASP A 69 -2.45 5.71 -18.81
N MET A 70 -3.67 5.52 -18.29
CA MET A 70 -3.88 5.19 -16.88
C MET A 70 -3.67 3.73 -16.57
N GLU A 71 -4.14 2.85 -17.45
CA GLU A 71 -3.94 1.41 -17.30
C GLU A 71 -2.44 1.11 -17.36
N GLN A 72 -1.73 1.61 -18.36
CA GLN A 72 -0.27 1.48 -18.46
C GLN A 72 0.45 2.13 -17.27
N GLY A 73 -0.06 3.24 -16.77
CA GLY A 73 0.47 3.91 -15.59
C GLY A 73 0.28 3.11 -14.29
N LEU A 74 -0.73 2.24 -14.20
CA LEU A 74 -1.04 1.44 -13.01
C LEU A 74 -0.53 -0.01 -13.08
N GLU A 75 -0.27 -0.54 -14.28
CA GLU A 75 0.29 -1.88 -14.51
C GLU A 75 1.46 -2.22 -13.56
N PRO A 76 2.48 -1.36 -13.34
CA PRO A 76 3.60 -1.67 -12.45
C PRO A 76 3.21 -1.85 -10.97
N ALA A 77 2.02 -1.40 -10.57
CA ALA A 77 1.50 -1.47 -9.21
C ALA A 77 0.49 -2.60 -8.99
N LEU A 78 0.09 -3.31 -10.05
CA LEU A 78 -0.80 -4.47 -9.96
C LEU A 78 0.04 -5.74 -9.71
N PRO A 79 -0.40 -6.65 -8.81
CA PRO A 79 0.32 -7.88 -8.47
C PRO A 79 0.25 -8.95 -9.58
#